data_AF-A0A1Z9YE96-F1
#
_entry.id   AF-A0A1Z9YE96-F1
#
_cell.length_a   1.000
_cell.length_b   1.000
_cell.length_c   1.000
_cell.angle_alpha   90.00
_cell.angle_beta   90.00
_cell.angle_gamma   90.00
#
_symmetry.space_group_name_H-M   'P 1'
#
loop_
_entity.id
_entity.type
_entity.pdbx_description
1 polymer ?
#
loop_
_entity_poly.entity_id
_entity_poly.type
_entity_poly.pdbx_seq_one_letter_code
_entity_poly.pdbx_strand_id
1 'polypeptide(L)'
;MLRERKPIYKIGIILVCISFVGWMCLAIFQILSLGLQSTSLQGLIFLVGGALPIIGGLGMALLAIGVIMDRLSSREDDYYSKNVER
;
A
#
# COMPACT_ATOMS: atom_id res chain seq x y z
N MET A 1 -12.54 23.46 0.04
CA MET A 1 -11.17 23.30 -0.51
C MET A 1 -10.91 21.81 -0.70
N LEU A 2 -10.79 21.36 -1.95
CA LEU A 2 -10.39 20.00 -2.28
C LEU A 2 -8.99 19.80 -1.72
N ARG A 3 -8.91 19.16 -0.54
CA ARG A 3 -7.67 18.73 0.11
C ARG A 3 -6.90 17.93 -0.94
N GLU A 4 -5.89 18.55 -1.55
CA GLU A 4 -5.00 17.86 -2.48
C GLU A 4 -4.51 16.61 -1.74
N ARG A 5 -4.98 15.43 -2.18
CA ARG A 5 -4.58 14.19 -1.52
C ARG A 5 -3.08 14.09 -1.70
N LYS A 6 -2.34 14.29 -0.59
CA LYS A 6 -0.88 14.29 -0.56
C LYS A 6 -0.37 13.08 -1.36
N PRO A 7 0.68 13.24 -2.18
CA PRO A 7 1.15 12.20 -3.10
C PRO A 7 1.41 10.87 -2.40
N ILE A 8 1.81 10.90 -1.12
CA ILE A 8 2.02 9.72 -0.27
C ILE A 8 0.78 8.82 -0.15
N TYR A 9 -0.42 9.41 -0.05
CA TYR A 9 -1.66 8.64 0.02
C TYR A 9 -2.00 7.98 -1.31
N LYS A 10 -1.74 8.68 -2.43
CA LYS A 10 -1.94 8.11 -3.77
C LYS A 10 -1.02 6.91 -3.98
N ILE A 11 0.26 7.04 -3.64
CA ILE A 11 1.25 5.97 -3.77
C ILE A 11 0.88 4.77 -2.86
N GLY A 12 0.51 5.03 -1.60
CA GLY A 12 0.09 3.99 -0.67
C GLY A 12 -1.13 3.19 -1.18
N ILE A 13 -2.16 3.89 -1.68
CA ILE A 13 -3.34 3.24 -2.26
C ILE A 13 -2.97 2.42 -3.50
N ILE A 14 -2.13 2.97 -4.40
CA ILE A 14 -1.70 2.27 -5.61
C ILE A 14 -0.96 0.96 -5.25
N LEU A 15 -0.06 1.00 -4.28
CA LEU A 15 0.68 -0.19 -3.82
C LEU A 15 -0.25 -1.27 -3.25
N VAL A 16 -1.27 -0.87 -2.47
CA VAL A 16 -2.29 -1.80 -1.96
C VAL A 16 -3.11 -2.39 -3.11
N CYS A 17 -3.53 -1.58 -4.08
CA CYS A 17 -4.27 -2.06 -5.24
C CYS A 17 -3.44 -3.02 -6.11
N ILE A 18 -2.15 -2.74 -6.33
CA ILE A 18 -1.24 -3.64 -7.06
C ILE A 18 -1.12 -4.97 -6.31
N SER A 19 -0.96 -4.94 -4.99
CA SER A 19 -0.90 -6.15 -4.17
C SER A 19 -2.18 -6.98 -4.32
N PHE A 20 -3.35 -6.33 -4.22
CA PHE A 20 -4.65 -6.99 -4.37
C PHE A 20 -4.85 -7.62 -5.75
N VAL A 21 -4.59 -6.86 -6.82
CA VAL A 21 -4.71 -7.36 -8.20
C VAL A 21 -3.72 -8.50 -8.45
N GLY A 22 -2.50 -8.40 -7.91
CA GLY A 22 -1.51 -9.46 -8.02
C GLY A 22 -1.95 -10.77 -7.35
N TRP A 23 -2.64 -10.69 -6.21
CA TRP A 23 -3.22 -11.88 -5.56
C TRP A 23 -4.32 -12.54 -6.40
N MET A 24 -5.19 -11.74 -7.03
CA MET A 24 -6.21 -12.25 -7.96
C MET A 24 -5.56 -12.94 -9.17
N CYS A 25 -4.52 -12.36 -9.75
CA CYS A 25 -3.75 -12.99 -10.83
C CYS A 25 -3.09 -14.29 -10.36
N LEU A 26 -2.47 -14.33 -9.17
CA LEU A 26 -1.86 -15.54 -8.64
C LEU A 26 -2.85 -16.68 -8.45
N ALA A 27 -4.08 -16.38 -8.02
CA ALA A 27 -5.12 -17.40 -7.90
C ALA A 27 -5.43 -18.04 -9.26
N ILE A 28 -5.50 -17.23 -10.33
CA ILE A 28 -5.69 -17.72 -11.71
C ILE A 28 -4.48 -18.56 -12.15
N PHE A 29 -3.26 -18.09 -11.90
CA PHE A 29 -2.03 -18.82 -12.24
C PHE A 29 -1.90 -20.15 -11.49
N GLN A 30 -2.35 -20.25 -10.24
CA GLN A 30 -2.40 -21.52 -9.52
C GLN A 30 -3.35 -22.52 -10.18
N ILE A 31 -4.55 -22.09 -10.57
CA ILE A 31 -5.52 -22.95 -11.28
C ILE A 31 -4.93 -23.46 -12.60
N LEU A 32 -4.27 -22.58 -13.36
CA LEU A 32 -3.60 -22.96 -14.61
C LEU A 32 -2.40 -23.90 -14.38
N SER A 33 -1.60 -23.65 -13.34
CA SER A 33 -0.44 -24.47 -12.99
C SER A 33 -0.83 -25.90 -12.65
N LEU A 34 -1.96 -26.10 -11.94
CA LEU A 34 -2.50 -27.42 -11.64
C LEU A 34 -2.93 -28.17 -12.92
N GLY A 35 -3.55 -27.48 -13.88
CA GLY A 35 -3.97 -28.07 -15.15
C GLY A 35 -2.81 -28.43 -16.08
N LEU A 36 -1.74 -27.62 -16.07
CA LEU A 36 -0.58 -27.79 -16.96
C LEU A 36 0.56 -28.63 -16.34
N GLN A 37 0.48 -28.99 -15.05
CA GLN A 37 1.53 -29.68 -14.29
C GLN A 37 2.93 -29.06 -14.46
N SER A 38 2.98 -27.73 -14.64
CA SER A 38 4.22 -27.02 -14.92
C SER A 38 4.92 -26.62 -13.63
N THR A 39 6.12 -27.18 -13.40
CA THR A 39 7.00 -26.87 -12.27
C THR A 39 7.62 -25.47 -12.35
N SER A 40 7.84 -24.93 -13.56
CA SER A 40 8.34 -23.56 -13.73
C SER A 40 7.31 -22.50 -13.31
N LEU A 41 6.03 -22.73 -13.56
CA LEU A 41 4.95 -21.86 -13.07
C LEU A 41 4.85 -21.87 -11.54
N GLN A 42 5.05 -23.03 -10.90
CA GLN A 42 5.02 -23.13 -9.43
C GLN A 42 6.12 -22.29 -8.77
N GLY A 43 7.35 -22.33 -9.31
CA GLY A 43 8.45 -21.51 -8.79
C GLY A 43 8.16 -20.00 -8.89
N LEU A 44 7.56 -19.57 -10.00
CA LEU A 44 7.20 -18.18 -10.22
C LEU A 44 6.05 -17.72 -9.32
N ILE A 45 5.05 -18.59 -9.10
CA ILE A 45 3.95 -18.37 -8.15
C ILE A 45 4.49 -18.17 -6.74
N PHE A 46 5.47 -18.98 -6.32
CA PHE A 46 6.05 -18.87 -4.98
C PHE A 46 6.81 -17.55 -4.79
N LEU A 47 7.61 -17.18 -5.79
CA LEU A 47 8.41 -15.95 -5.75
C LEU A 47 7.53 -14.69 -5.75
N VAL A 48 6.54 -14.64 -6.64
CA VAL A 48 5.58 -13.52 -6.71
C VAL A 48 4.66 -13.50 -5.49
N GLY A 49 4.26 -14.67 -4.99
CA GLY A 49 3.43 -14.82 -3.78
C GLY A 49 4.10 -14.27 -2.52
N GLY A 50 5.43 -14.40 -2.40
CA GLY A 50 6.19 -13.77 -1.32
C GLY A 50 6.33 -12.26 -1.45
N ALA A 51 6.40 -11.73 -2.68
CA ALA A 51 6.61 -10.30 -2.93
C ALA A 51 5.33 -9.45 -2.74
N LEU A 52 4.15 -9.99 -3.07
CA LEU A 52 2.88 -9.27 -2.96
C LEU A 52 2.51 -8.78 -1.55
N PRO A 53 2.66 -9.57 -0.46
CA PRO A 53 2.39 -9.09 0.88
C PRO A 53 3.38 -8.00 1.30
N ILE A 54 4.63 -8.03 0.82
CA ILE A 54 5.61 -6.98 1.07
C ILE A 54 5.16 -5.66 0.41
N ILE A 55 4.71 -5.72 -0.86
CA ILE A 55 4.21 -4.55 -1.60
C ILE A 55 2.96 -3.97 -0.92
N GLY A 56 2.01 -4.82 -0.54
CA GLY A 56 0.79 -4.40 0.16
C GLY A 56 1.10 -3.81 1.54
N GLY A 57 2.01 -4.43 2.28
CA GLY A 57 2.49 -3.95 3.58
C GLY A 57 3.19 -2.59 3.48
N LEU A 58 4.03 -2.38 2.47
CA LEU A 58 4.64 -1.07 2.18
C LEU A 58 3.58 0.00 1.87
N GLY A 59 2.56 -0.36 1.07
CA GLY A 59 1.44 0.53 0.81
C GLY A 59 0.72 0.97 2.09
N MET A 60 0.40 0.02 2.97
CA MET A 60 -0.23 0.29 4.27
C MET A 60 0.68 1.13 5.19
N ALA A 61 1.97 0.86 5.21
CA ALA A 61 2.94 1.62 6.00
C ALA A 61 3.01 3.09 5.54
N LEU A 62 3.04 3.33 4.23
CA LEU A 62 3.02 4.70 3.68
C LEU A 62 1.73 5.45 4.03
N LEU A 63 0.59 4.76 4.02
CA LEU A 63 -0.68 5.35 4.48
C LEU A 63 -0.64 5.70 5.96
N ALA A 64 -0.11 4.81 6.81
CA ALA A 64 0.04 5.06 8.23
C ALA A 64 0.98 6.26 8.51
N ILE A 65 2.12 6.33 7.82
CA ILE A 65 3.04 7.48 7.89
C ILE A 65 2.33 8.77 7.48
N GLY A 66 1.58 8.75 6.38
CA GLY A 66 0.78 9.91 5.95
C GLY A 66 -0.17 10.40 7.04
N VAL A 67 -0.89 9.48 7.69
CA VAL A 67 -1.83 9.82 8.79
C VAL A 67 -1.09 10.40 10.00
N ILE A 68 0.06 9.83 10.37
CA ILE A 68 0.86 10.32 11.50
C ILE A 68 1.38 11.73 11.22
N MET A 69 1.91 11.97 10.02
CA MET A 69 2.39 13.30 9.62
C MET A 69 1.27 14.35 9.62
N ASP A 70 0.08 14.00 9.12
CA ASP A 70 -1.08 14.89 9.14
C ASP A 70 -1.51 15.23 10.57
N ARG A 71 -1.47 14.25 11.49
CA ARG A 71 -1.78 14.49 12.91
C ARG A 71 -0.74 15.36 13.61
N LEU A 72 0.55 15.13 13.34
CA LEU A 72 1.62 15.95 13.91
C LEU A 72 1.52 17.40 13.44
N SER A 73 1.34 17.61 12.14
CA SER A 73 1.14 18.95 11.57
C SER A 73 -0.04 19.68 12.20
N SER A 74 -1.17 19.00 12.42
CA SER A 74 -2.33 19.63 13.07
C SER A 74 -2.08 20.06 14.52
N ARG A 75 -1.22 19.34 15.25
CA ARG A 75 -0.88 19.68 16.64
C ARG A 75 0.05 20.89 16.73
N GLU A 76 0.96 21.03 15.77
CA GLU A 76 1.83 22.21 15.67
C GLU A 76 0.99 23.45 15.34
N ASP A 77 0.09 23.37 14.35
CA ASP A 77 -0.81 24.48 13.99
C ASP A 77 -1.67 24.93 15.18
N ASP A 78 -2.24 23.98 15.94
CA ASP A 78 -3.03 24.28 17.15
C ASP A 78 -2.18 24.95 18.25
N TYR A 79 -0.91 24.58 18.40
CA TYR A 79 -0.02 25.16 19.39
C TYR A 79 0.38 26.61 19.03
N TYR A 80 0.69 26.86 17.76
CA TYR A 80 1.03 28.21 17.30
C TYR A 80 -0.17 29.15 17.30
N SER A 81 -1.37 28.67 16.91
CA SER A 81 -2.59 29.50 16.93
C SER A 81 -2.94 30.03 18.32
N LYS A 82 -2.69 29.25 19.39
CA LYS A 82 -3.00 29.66 20.77
C LYS A 82 -1.94 30.55 21.43
N ASN A 83 -0.72 30.55 20.93
CA ASN A 83 0.40 31.24 21.57
C ASN A 83 0.84 32.52 20.84
N VAL A 84 0.34 32.80 19.63
CA VAL A 84 0.68 34.01 18.86
C VAL A 84 -0.31 35.16 19.12
N GLU A 85 -1.48 34.90 19.71
CA GLU A 85 -2.48 35.93 20.07
C GLU A 85 -2.30 36.55 21.47
N ARG A 86 -1.16 36.30 22.15
CA ARG A 86 -0.79 36.98 23.40
C ARG A 86 0.40 37.91 23.20
#